data_AF-A0A5E5QS23-F1
#
_entry.id   AF-A0A5E5QS23-F1
#
_cell.length_a   1.000
_cell.length_b   1.000
_cell.length_c   1.000
_cell.angle_alpha   90.00
_cell.angle_beta   90.00
_cell.angle_gamma   90.00
#
_symmetry.space_group_name_H-M   'P 1'
#
loop_
_entity.id
_entity.type
_entity.pdbx_description
1 polymer ?
#
loop_
_entity_poly.entity_id
_entity_poly.type
_entity_poly.pdbx_seq_one_letter_code
_entity_poly.pdbx_strand_id
1 'polypeptide(L)' 'NNAGLTVHLDGHYLKKIPIPKISTSDQQPFIKLVDKILQAKKNGKNTAALEAQIDTMVYQLYDLTADEIKIIEDKD' A
#
# COMPACT_ATOMS: atom_id res chain seq x y z
N ASN A 1 -4.94 30.63 -7.39
CA ASN A 1 -6.01 29.61 -7.41
C ASN A 1 -5.41 28.23 -7.17
N ASN A 2 -5.17 27.85 -5.90
CA ASN A 2 -4.80 26.48 -5.55
C ASN A 2 -6.09 25.76 -5.14
N ALA A 3 -6.85 25.32 -6.13
CA ALA A 3 -7.92 24.35 -5.88
C ALA A 3 -7.24 23.03 -5.52
N GLY A 4 -6.95 22.83 -4.22
CA GLY A 4 -6.57 21.52 -3.71
C GLY A 4 -7.70 20.56 -4.03
N LEU A 5 -7.42 19.51 -4.79
CA LEU A 5 -8.40 18.48 -5.12
C LEU A 5 -8.81 17.80 -3.80
N THR A 6 -9.94 18.21 -3.23
CA THR A 6 -10.46 17.55 -2.02
C THR A 6 -10.91 16.15 -2.43
N VAL A 7 -10.14 15.13 -2.02
CA VAL A 7 -10.51 13.74 -2.23
C VAL A 7 -11.68 13.43 -1.30
N HIS A 8 -12.89 13.36 -1.87
CA HIS A 8 -14.08 12.95 -1.12
C HIS A 8 -14.06 11.43 -0.98
N LEU A 9 -13.67 10.94 0.20
CA LEU A 9 -13.63 9.51 0.50
C LEU A 9 -15.02 9.02 0.88
N ASP A 10 -15.80 8.65 -0.12
CA ASP A 10 -17.12 8.05 0.09
C ASP A 10 -17.03 6.51 0.15
N GLY A 11 -17.68 5.93 1.17
CA GLY A 11 -17.61 4.50 1.46
C GLY A 11 -18.21 3.60 0.37
N HIS A 12 -19.10 4.11 -0.48
CA HIS A 12 -19.61 3.34 -1.61
C HIS A 12 -18.55 3.17 -2.70
N TYR A 13 -17.66 4.14 -2.91
CA TYR A 13 -16.54 3.98 -3.85
C TYR A 13 -15.40 3.13 -3.27
N LEU A 14 -15.11 3.24 -1.97
CA LEU A 14 -14.07 2.42 -1.33
C LEU A 14 -14.37 0.91 -1.43
N LYS A 15 -15.64 0.53 -1.35
CA LYS A 15 -16.08 -0.87 -1.53
C LYS A 15 -15.86 -1.43 -2.93
N LYS A 16 -15.62 -0.57 -3.93
CA LYS A 16 -15.35 -0.98 -5.31
C LYS A 16 -13.87 -1.29 -5.56
N ILE A 17 -12.99 -0.94 -4.63
CA ILE A 17 -11.58 -1.29 -4.73
C ILE A 17 -11.47 -2.82 -4.55
N PRO A 18 -10.93 -3.54 -5.55
CA PRO A 18 -10.77 -4.98 -5.43
C PRO A 18 -9.69 -5.28 -4.38
N ILE A 19 -10.07 -5.97 -3.30
CA ILE A 19 -9.13 -6.43 -2.28
C ILE A 19 -8.99 -7.96 -2.40
N PRO A 20 -7.77 -8.49 -2.65
CA PRO A 20 -7.53 -9.91 -2.77
C PRO A 20 -7.84 -10.59 -1.44
N LYS A 21 -8.65 -11.66 -1.51
CA LYS A 21 -8.98 -12.48 -0.34
C LYS A 21 -7.94 -13.57 -0.18
N ILE A 22 -7.02 -13.36 0.75
CA ILE A 22 -6.00 -14.34 1.13
C ILE A 22 -6.27 -14.93 2.52
N SER A 23 -5.63 -16.07 2.82
CA SER A 23 -5.78 -16.74 4.11
C SER A 23 -5.29 -15.86 5.26
N THR A 24 -5.78 -16.11 6.48
CA THR A 24 -5.33 -15.37 7.66
C THR A 24 -3.84 -15.54 7.94
N SER A 25 -3.27 -16.69 7.55
CA SER A 25 -1.83 -16.97 7.64
C SER A 25 -1.03 -16.06 6.71
N ASP A 26 -1.47 -15.94 5.46
CA ASP A 26 -0.78 -15.13 4.44
C ASP A 26 -0.94 -13.62 4.68
N GLN A 27 -1.94 -13.22 5.48
CA GLN A 27 -2.09 -11.84 5.95
C GLN A 27 -1.08 -11.48 7.07
N GLN A 28 -0.60 -12.47 7.86
CA GLN A 28 0.27 -12.21 9.01
C GLN A 28 1.55 -11.43 8.66
N PRO A 29 2.26 -11.72 7.55
CA PRO A 29 3.42 -10.94 7.14
C PRO A 29 3.12 -9.44 6.96
N PHE A 30 2.02 -9.10 6.30
CA PHE A 30 1.60 -7.72 6.07
C PHE A 30 1.27 -7.01 7.39
N ILE A 31 0.47 -7.66 8.24
CA ILE A 31 0.07 -7.10 9.55
C ILE A 31 1.32 -6.79 10.39
N LYS A 32 2.27 -7.74 10.48
CA LYS A 32 3.52 -7.55 11.23
C LYS A 32 4.39 -6.41 10.70
N LEU A 33 4.44 -6.21 9.38
CA LEU A 33 5.18 -5.08 8.79
C LEU A 33 4.50 -3.75 9.08
N VAL A 34 3.17 -3.69 8.93
CA VAL A 34 2.39 -2.49 9.26
C VAL A 34 2.54 -2.12 10.72
N ASP A 35 2.49 -3.08 11.65
CA ASP A 35 2.71 -2.82 13.07
C ASP A 35 4.09 -2.20 13.35
N LYS A 36 5.14 -2.69 12.68
CA LYS A 36 6.49 -2.13 12.77
C LYS A 36 6.55 -0.70 12.23
N ILE A 37 5.89 -0.43 11.10
CA ILE A 37 5.82 0.92 10.51
C ILE A 37 5.10 1.87 11.46
N LEU A 38 3.95 1.47 12.00
CA LEU A 38 3.19 2.28 12.95
C LEU A 38 4.02 2.61 14.20
N GLN A 39 4.77 1.64 14.74
CA GLN A 39 5.66 1.88 15.86
C GLN A 39 6.84 2.81 15.51
N ALA A 40 7.45 2.62 14.34
CA ALA A 40 8.58 3.44 13.89
C ALA A 40 8.15 4.89 13.61
N LYS A 41 7.01 5.10 12.93
CA LYS A 41 6.45 6.44 12.66
C LYS A 41 6.07 7.18 13.94
N LYS A 42 5.52 6.49 14.94
CA LYS A 42 5.27 7.08 16.27
C LYS A 42 6.54 7.64 16.91
N ASN A 43 7.69 7.02 16.63
CA ASN A 43 9.00 7.45 17.12
C ASN A 43 9.71 8.43 16.16
N GLY A 44 9.02 8.94 15.13
CA GLY A 44 9.59 9.86 14.14
C GLY A 44 10.67 9.24 13.24
N LYS A 45 10.76 7.91 13.16
CA LYS A 45 11.75 7.22 12.33
C LYS A 45 11.27 7.13 10.88
N ASN A 46 12.21 7.15 9.96
CA ASN A 46 11.95 6.88 8.54
C ASN A 46 11.56 5.41 8.34
N THR A 47 10.45 5.16 7.65
CA THR A 47 9.90 3.82 7.34
C THR A 47 9.90 3.49 5.86
N ALA A 48 10.50 4.32 5.00
CA ALA A 48 10.47 4.15 3.55
C ALA A 48 10.91 2.74 3.09
N ALA A 49 11.90 2.14 3.75
CA ALA A 49 12.35 0.78 3.43
C ALA A 49 11.31 -0.31 3.77
N LEU A 50 10.55 -0.13 4.86
CA LEU A 50 9.48 -1.06 5.25
C LEU A 50 8.25 -0.88 4.34
N GLU A 51 7.99 0.35 3.90
CA GLU A 51 6.92 0.67 2.96
C GLU A 51 7.20 0.05 1.58
N ALA A 52 8.42 0.24 1.04
CA ALA A 52 8.84 -0.39 -0.22
C ALA A 52 8.78 -1.93 -0.18
N GLN A 53 9.02 -2.52 1.00
CA GLN A 53 8.84 -3.96 1.21
C GLN A 53 7.36 -4.37 1.09
N ILE A 54 6.45 -3.58 1.66
CA ILE A 54 5.00 -3.81 1.52
C ILE A 54 4.59 -3.66 0.05
N ASP A 55 5.06 -2.64 -0.66
CA ASP A 55 4.74 -2.41 -2.07
C ASP A 55 5.12 -3.63 -2.92
N THR A 56 6.35 -4.15 -2.73
CA THR A 56 6.82 -5.37 -3.40
C THR A 56 5.91 -6.57 -3.12
N MET A 57 5.51 -6.76 -1.86
CA MET A 57 4.62 -7.86 -1.47
C MET A 57 3.22 -7.71 -2.05
N VAL A 58 2.73 -6.47 -2.17
CA VAL A 58 1.44 -6.17 -2.80
C VAL A 58 1.51 -6.43 -4.30
N TYR A 59 2.58 -6.06 -4.98
CA TYR A 59 2.74 -6.36 -6.41
C TYR A 59 2.70 -7.86 -6.69
N GLN A 60 3.39 -8.65 -5.86
CA GLN A 60 3.34 -10.11 -5.92
C GLN A 60 1.92 -10.65 -5.67
N LEU A 61 1.16 -10.02 -4.78
CA LEU A 61 -0.20 -10.45 -4.46
C LEU A 61 -1.20 -10.22 -5.61
N TYR A 62 -0.94 -9.24 -6.47
CA TYR A 62 -1.74 -8.95 -7.66
C TYR A 62 -1.11 -9.51 -8.95
N ASP A 63 -0.04 -10.31 -8.84
CA ASP A 63 0.71 -10.86 -9.97
C ASP A 63 1.12 -9.80 -11.00
N LEU A 64 1.49 -8.60 -10.52
CA LEU A 64 1.86 -7.49 -11.40
C LEU A 64 3.19 -7.77 -12.11
N THR A 65 3.22 -7.44 -13.40
CA THR A 65 4.42 -7.50 -14.22
C THR A 65 5.34 -6.31 -13.98
N ALA A 66 6.60 -6.43 -14.37
CA ALA A 66 7.57 -5.34 -14.26
C ALA A 66 7.12 -4.07 -15.03
N ASP A 67 6.44 -4.24 -16.16
CA ASP A 67 5.91 -3.14 -16.96
C ASP A 67 4.76 -2.41 -16.25
N GLU A 68 3.86 -3.15 -15.59
CA GLU A 68 2.77 -2.58 -14.79
C GLU A 68 3.29 -1.85 -13.55
N ILE A 69 4.26 -2.45 -12.86
CA ILE A 69 4.92 -1.83 -11.70
C ILE A 69 5.58 -0.50 -12.12
N LYS A 70 6.22 -0.46 -13.29
CA LYS A 70 6.84 0.77 -13.81
C LYS A 70 5.82 1.89 -14.01
N ILE A 71 4.62 1.58 -14.49
CA ILE A 71 3.53 2.55 -14.66
C ILE A 71 3.05 3.09 -13.30
N ILE A 72 2.93 2.22 -12.29
CA ILE A 72 2.46 2.60 -10.95
C ILE A 72 3.47 3.51 -10.23
N GLU A 73 4.74 3.17 -10.35
CA GLU A 73 5.83 3.87 -9.66
C GLU A 73 6.18 5.23 -10.28
N ASP A 74 5.54 5.60 -11.40
CA ASP A 74 5.73 6.87 -12.11
C ASP A 74 7.22 7.23 -12.24
N LYS A 75 8.05 6.20 -12.49
CA LYS A 75 9.49 6.31 -12.69
C LYS A 75 9.76 6.69 -14.15
N ASP A 76 9.48 7.96 -14.46
CA ASP A 76 10.08 8.68 -15.60
C ASP A 76 11.28 9.52 -15.14
#